data_AF-A0A258H4N2-F1
#
_entry.id   AF-A0A258H4N2-F1
#
_cell.length_a   1.000
_cell.length_b   1.000
_cell.length_c   1.000
_cell.angle_alpha   90.00
_cell.angle_beta   90.00
_cell.angle_gamma   90.00
#
_symmetry.space_group_name_H-M   'P 1'
#
loop_
_entity.id
_entity.type
_entity.pdbx_description
1 polymer ?
#
loop_
_entity_poly.entity_id
_entity_poly.type
_entity_poly.pdbx_seq_one_letter_code
_entity_poly.pdbx_strand_id
1 'polypeptide(L)'
;MNDPRDATGVWYGRYFATGWDVPENSFIAHLEEFGGAVEGTITEPDDTGLSEIRRAFVSGSRSLDTLTFTKQYDPSGPLAHSVAYSGRISEDGTQVTGDWRFSGYHGSFVMNREIFSAEELDEEAAVDEELLIELGDPAPPAWRL
;
A
#
# COMPACT_ATOMS: atom_id res chain seq x y z
N MET A 1 -11.70 -15.93 -13.03
CA MET A 1 -10.35 -15.99 -13.62
C MET A 1 -9.51 -15.06 -12.78
N ASN A 2 -8.83 -15.59 -11.75
CA ASN A 2 -7.88 -14.78 -10.97
C ASN A 2 -6.59 -14.73 -11.78
N ASP A 3 -6.32 -13.60 -12.40
CA ASP A 3 -4.96 -13.30 -12.84
C ASP A 3 -4.12 -13.13 -11.56
N PRO A 4 -3.08 -13.96 -11.31
CA PRO A 4 -2.25 -13.79 -10.11
C PRO A 4 -1.59 -12.40 -10.07
N ARG A 5 -1.43 -11.75 -11.22
CA ARG A 5 -0.85 -10.41 -11.34
C ARG A 5 -1.85 -9.28 -11.22
N ASP A 6 -3.12 -9.55 -10.90
CA ASP A 6 -4.07 -8.50 -10.55
C ASP A 6 -3.49 -7.62 -9.44
N ALA A 7 -3.40 -6.30 -9.64
CA ALA A 7 -2.70 -5.41 -8.71
C ALA A 7 -3.48 -5.13 -7.42
N THR A 8 -4.72 -5.60 -7.30
CA THR A 8 -5.60 -5.31 -6.15
C THR A 8 -5.02 -5.86 -4.85
N GLY A 9 -5.06 -5.03 -3.81
CA GLY A 9 -4.68 -5.41 -2.45
C GLY A 9 -3.73 -4.42 -1.78
N VAL A 10 -3.19 -4.84 -0.65
CA VAL A 10 -2.21 -4.08 0.13
C VAL A 10 -0.80 -4.49 -0.29
N TRP A 11 0.07 -3.51 -0.47
CA TRP A 11 1.47 -3.70 -0.85
C TRP A 11 2.39 -2.93 0.10
N TYR A 12 3.36 -3.64 0.67
CA TYR A 12 4.42 -3.06 1.48
C TYR A 12 5.64 -2.79 0.62
N GLY A 13 5.98 -1.52 0.47
CA GLY A 13 7.01 -1.07 -0.44
C GLY A 13 8.15 -0.29 0.22
N ARG A 14 9.24 -0.20 -0.53
CA ARG A 14 10.37 0.69 -0.26
C ARG A 14 10.93 1.22 -1.57
N TYR A 15 11.31 2.49 -1.57
CA TYR A 15 12.02 3.09 -2.69
C TYR A 15 13.44 3.50 -2.29
N PHE A 16 14.35 3.44 -3.25
CA PHE A 16 15.76 3.75 -3.11
C PHE A 16 16.12 4.83 -4.13
N ALA A 17 16.85 5.86 -3.74
CA ALA A 17 17.28 6.91 -4.64
C ALA A 17 18.69 6.66 -5.19
N THR A 18 18.95 7.02 -6.44
CA THR A 18 20.31 6.96 -6.99
C THR A 18 21.21 8.10 -6.47
N GLY A 19 20.61 9.21 -6.01
CA GLY A 19 21.31 10.37 -5.42
C GLY A 19 20.92 10.59 -3.96
N TRP A 20 21.67 11.45 -3.26
CA TRP A 20 21.48 11.69 -1.81
C TRP A 20 20.43 12.76 -1.50
N ASP A 21 19.95 13.47 -2.52
CA ASP A 21 18.95 14.55 -2.37
C ASP A 21 17.56 14.05 -1.99
N VAL A 22 17.27 12.77 -2.25
CA VAL A 22 15.99 12.14 -1.93
C VAL A 22 16.25 11.02 -0.93
N PRO A 23 15.80 11.15 0.34
CA PRO A 23 15.93 10.07 1.31
C PRO A 23 15.05 8.89 0.91
N GLU A 24 15.59 7.70 1.07
CA GLU A 24 14.84 6.45 0.93
C GLU A 24 13.73 6.38 1.98
N ASN A 25 12.60 5.76 1.64
CA ASN A 25 11.50 5.58 2.58
C ASN A 25 10.70 4.31 2.28
N SER A 26 9.97 3.83 3.29
CA SER A 26 8.96 2.79 3.14
C SER A 26 7.60 3.38 2.83
N PHE A 27 6.72 2.56 2.27
CA PHE A 27 5.34 2.94 2.01
C PHE A 27 4.40 1.75 2.07
N ILE A 28 3.12 2.05 2.29
CA ILE A 28 2.02 1.09 2.15
C ILE A 28 1.15 1.58 1.01
N ALA A 29 0.89 0.74 0.02
CA ALA A 29 -0.02 1.05 -1.09
C ALA A 29 -1.27 0.17 -0.99
N HIS A 30 -2.44 0.80 -1.07
CA HIS A 30 -3.72 0.12 -1.23
C HIS A 30 -4.14 0.36 -2.67
N LEU A 31 -4.20 -0.71 -3.47
CA LEU A 31 -4.48 -0.64 -4.89
C LEU A 31 -5.76 -1.38 -5.22
N GLU A 32 -6.51 -0.86 -6.18
CA GLU A 32 -7.67 -1.50 -6.79
C GLU A 32 -7.46 -1.55 -8.30
N GLU A 33 -7.65 -2.72 -8.91
CA GLU A 33 -7.59 -2.89 -10.36
C GLU A 33 -8.98 -3.20 -10.94
N PHE A 34 -9.35 -2.47 -12.00
CA PHE A 34 -10.53 -2.76 -12.79
C PHE A 34 -10.24 -2.66 -14.28
N GLY A 35 -10.28 -3.80 -14.98
CA GLY A 35 -10.04 -3.85 -16.43
C GLY A 35 -8.67 -3.30 -16.84
N GLY A 36 -7.66 -3.47 -15.99
CA GLY A 36 -6.30 -2.94 -16.18
C GLY A 36 -6.11 -1.48 -15.77
N ALA A 37 -7.15 -0.73 -15.42
CA ALA A 37 -6.99 0.55 -14.73
C ALA A 37 -6.65 0.30 -13.26
N VAL A 38 -5.72 1.07 -12.69
CA VAL A 38 -5.29 0.94 -11.29
C VAL A 38 -5.45 2.27 -10.57
N GLU A 39 -6.17 2.26 -9.46
CA GLU A 39 -6.34 3.40 -8.56
C GLU A 39 -5.99 3.02 -7.12
N GLY A 40 -5.85 4.00 -6.24
CA GLY A 40 -5.56 3.71 -4.84
C GLY A 40 -4.94 4.85 -4.04
N THR A 41 -4.33 4.47 -2.93
CA THR A 41 -3.63 5.39 -2.02
C THR A 41 -2.29 4.84 -1.58
N ILE A 42 -1.36 5.75 -1.31
CA ILE A 42 -0.07 5.44 -0.69
C ILE A 42 0.08 6.25 0.59
N THR A 43 0.54 5.59 1.66
CA THR A 43 0.99 6.22 2.91
C THR A 43 2.47 5.98 3.14
N GLU A 44 3.15 6.96 3.73
CA GLU A 44 4.57 6.85 4.09
C GLU A 44 4.86 7.63 5.38
N PRO A 45 5.90 7.24 6.15
CA PRO A 45 6.43 8.05 7.23
C PRO A 45 6.83 9.45 6.75
N ASP A 46 6.53 10.48 7.55
CA ASP A 46 6.95 11.85 7.26
C ASP A 46 8.26 12.23 7.99
N ASP A 47 9.38 12.09 7.29
CA ASP A 47 10.70 12.44 7.85
C ASP A 47 10.97 13.96 7.95
N THR A 48 10.03 14.82 7.55
CA THR A 48 10.19 16.28 7.72
C THR A 48 9.77 16.78 9.10
N GLY A 49 9.05 15.95 9.87
CA GLY A 49 8.50 16.31 11.18
C GLY A 49 7.29 17.25 11.13
N LEU A 50 6.72 17.50 9.95
CA LEU A 50 5.50 18.31 9.78
C LEU A 50 4.22 17.51 10.06
N SER A 51 4.25 16.21 9.84
CA SER A 51 3.22 15.24 10.18
C SER A 51 3.86 13.94 10.65
N GLU A 52 3.05 12.96 11.02
CA GLU A 52 3.51 11.58 11.22
C GLU A 52 3.49 10.78 9.90
N ILE A 53 2.50 11.06 9.04
CA ILE A 53 2.21 10.28 7.84
C ILE A 53 1.87 11.20 6.68
N ARG A 54 2.55 11.02 5.54
CA ARG A 54 2.15 11.63 4.26
C ARG A 54 1.21 10.70 3.51
N ARG A 55 0.26 11.28 2.81
CA ARG A 55 -0.75 10.58 2.00
C ARG A 55 -0.68 11.04 0.56
N ALA A 56 -0.86 10.09 -0.35
CA ALA A 56 -0.87 10.34 -1.79
C ALA A 56 -1.93 9.46 -2.46
N PHE A 57 -2.43 9.93 -3.60
CA PHE A 57 -3.34 9.17 -4.47
C PHE A 57 -2.54 8.47 -5.57
N VAL A 58 -3.07 7.33 -6.02
CA VAL A 58 -2.52 6.53 -7.12
C VAL A 58 -3.49 6.53 -8.29
N SER A 59 -2.98 6.75 -9.49
CA SER A 59 -3.69 6.54 -10.74
C SER A 59 -2.74 5.98 -11.80
N GLY A 60 -3.13 4.90 -12.46
CA GLY A 60 -2.25 4.12 -13.32
C GLY A 60 -2.96 3.03 -14.09
N SER A 61 -2.15 2.10 -14.60
CA SER A 61 -2.64 0.93 -15.32
C SER A 61 -1.67 -0.24 -15.24
N ARG A 62 -2.22 -1.44 -15.40
CA ARG A 62 -1.50 -2.68 -15.60
C ARG A 62 -1.77 -3.23 -16.99
N SER A 63 -0.70 -3.65 -17.66
CA SER A 63 -0.77 -4.41 -18.91
C SER A 63 0.15 -5.62 -18.80
N LEU A 64 -0.42 -6.82 -18.81
CA LEU A 64 0.30 -8.07 -18.58
C LEU A 64 1.02 -8.06 -17.22
N ASP A 65 2.35 -8.15 -17.22
CA ASP A 65 3.20 -8.08 -16.04
C ASP A 65 3.65 -6.66 -15.71
N THR A 66 3.36 -5.67 -16.56
CA THR A 66 3.85 -4.30 -16.38
C THR A 66 2.81 -3.46 -15.62
N LEU A 67 3.21 -2.91 -14.48
CA LEU A 67 2.43 -1.96 -13.68
C LEU A 67 3.06 -0.57 -13.79
N THR A 68 2.25 0.42 -14.16
CA THR A 68 2.66 1.82 -14.22
C THR A 68 1.66 2.68 -13.45
N PHE A 69 2.12 3.61 -12.63
CA PHE A 69 1.23 4.51 -11.92
C PHE A 69 1.91 5.83 -11.56
N THR A 70 1.10 6.85 -11.32
CA THR A 70 1.53 8.13 -10.75
C THR A 70 1.07 8.20 -9.31
N LYS A 71 2.01 8.48 -8.41
CA LYS A 71 1.76 8.87 -7.03
C LYS A 71 1.64 10.38 -6.97
N GLN A 72 0.49 10.89 -6.52
CA GLN A 72 0.20 12.32 -6.43
C GLN A 72 -0.03 12.70 -4.96
N TYR A 73 0.88 13.49 -4.39
CA TYR A 73 0.65 14.11 -3.09
C TYR A 73 -0.46 15.17 -3.18
N ASP A 74 -1.03 15.56 -2.04
CA ASP A 74 -2.00 16.64 -1.96
C ASP A 74 -1.47 17.89 -2.68
N PRO A 75 -2.13 18.34 -3.76
CA PRO A 75 -1.68 19.48 -4.55
C PRO A 75 -1.73 20.81 -3.79
N SER A 76 -2.44 20.86 -2.67
CA SER A 76 -2.48 22.02 -1.76
C SER A 76 -1.39 21.99 -0.68
N GLY A 77 -0.66 20.88 -0.55
CA GLY A 77 0.36 20.67 0.47
C GLY A 77 1.77 21.15 0.08
N PRO A 78 2.71 21.22 1.05
CA PRO A 78 4.09 21.64 0.80
C PRO A 78 4.88 20.67 -0.10
N LEU A 79 4.39 19.45 -0.29
CA LEU A 79 4.98 18.42 -1.15
C LEU A 79 4.18 18.20 -2.42
N ALA A 80 3.47 19.22 -2.93
CA ALA A 80 2.66 19.13 -4.15
C ALA A 80 3.50 18.80 -5.40
N HIS A 81 3.78 17.51 -5.61
CA HIS A 81 4.44 16.97 -6.79
C HIS A 81 3.93 15.55 -7.07
N SER A 82 4.21 15.09 -8.29
CA SER A 82 3.89 13.75 -8.77
C SER A 82 5.16 12.91 -8.91
N VAL A 83 5.09 11.63 -8.56
CA VAL A 83 6.16 10.66 -8.81
C VAL A 83 5.64 9.56 -9.73
N ALA A 84 6.33 9.33 -10.83
CA ALA A 84 5.98 8.27 -11.78
C ALA A 84 6.71 6.98 -11.43
N TYR A 85 5.97 5.88 -11.35
CA TYR A 85 6.45 4.53 -11.08
C TYR A 85 6.20 3.62 -12.29
N SER A 86 7.16 2.72 -12.57
CA SER A 86 7.05 1.68 -13.59
C SER A 86 7.76 0.44 -13.10
N GLY A 87 7.06 -0.69 -13.02
CA GLY A 87 7.62 -1.95 -12.54
C GLY A 87 6.99 -3.18 -13.18
N ARG A 88 7.56 -4.33 -12.84
CA ARG A 88 7.07 -5.65 -13.27
C ARG A 88 6.60 -6.46 -12.08
N ILE A 89 5.40 -7.01 -12.20
CA ILE A 89 4.80 -7.94 -11.25
C ILE A 89 5.37 -9.34 -11.51
N SER A 90 5.84 -10.00 -10.45
CA SER A 90 6.31 -11.39 -10.51
C SER A 90 5.24 -12.35 -11.03
N GLU A 91 5.64 -13.54 -11.47
CA GLU A 91 4.72 -14.53 -12.02
C GLU A 91 3.66 -15.02 -11.01
N ASP A 92 4.05 -15.14 -9.75
CA ASP A 92 3.19 -15.50 -8.63
C ASP A 92 2.37 -14.32 -8.08
N GLY A 93 2.58 -13.10 -8.58
CA GLY A 93 1.80 -11.93 -8.18
C GLY A 93 2.18 -11.31 -6.84
N THR A 94 3.26 -11.76 -6.21
CA THR A 94 3.61 -11.42 -4.83
C THR A 94 4.57 -10.24 -4.72
N GLN A 95 5.26 -9.85 -5.80
CA GLN A 95 6.25 -8.78 -5.78
C GLN A 95 6.16 -7.91 -7.03
N VAL A 96 6.42 -6.61 -6.86
CA VAL A 96 6.70 -5.68 -7.96
C VAL A 96 8.08 -5.08 -7.77
N THR A 97 8.88 -5.08 -8.84
CA THR A 97 10.17 -4.40 -8.88
C THR A 97 10.22 -3.43 -10.04
N GLY A 98 10.84 -2.27 -9.85
CA GLY A 98 10.91 -1.29 -10.91
C GLY A 98 11.62 0.00 -10.53
N ASP A 99 11.28 1.06 -11.24
CA ASP A 99 11.90 2.36 -11.12
C ASP A 99 10.86 3.45 -10.85
N TRP A 100 11.31 4.51 -10.19
CA TRP A 100 10.55 5.73 -9.98
C TRP A 100 11.32 6.94 -10.51
N ARG A 101 10.60 8.01 -10.85
CA ARG A 101 11.19 9.30 -11.27
C ARG A 101 10.28 10.50 -11.01
N PHE A 102 10.88 11.64 -10.69
CA PHE A 102 10.24 12.95 -10.65
C PHE A 102 11.29 14.07 -10.76
N SER A 103 10.99 15.19 -11.42
CA SER A 103 11.84 16.41 -11.43
C SER A 103 13.36 16.19 -11.61
N GLY A 104 13.77 15.19 -12.40
CA GLY A 104 15.18 14.83 -12.61
C GLY A 104 15.77 13.85 -11.60
N TYR A 105 15.09 13.59 -10.49
CA TYR A 105 15.40 12.52 -9.55
C TYR A 105 14.83 11.18 -10.03
N HIS A 106 15.51 10.10 -9.68
CA HIS A 106 15.10 8.75 -10.00
C HIS A 106 15.71 7.74 -9.03
N GLY A 107 15.20 6.52 -9.10
CA GLY A 107 15.73 5.39 -8.38
C GLY A 107 14.88 4.15 -8.57
N SER A 108 15.11 3.14 -7.74
CA SER A 108 14.41 1.87 -7.80
C SER A 108 13.37 1.75 -6.70
N PHE A 109 12.43 0.81 -6.87
CA PHE A 109 11.53 0.39 -5.81
C PHE A 109 11.28 -1.10 -5.86
N VAL A 110 10.89 -1.62 -4.71
CA VAL A 110 10.30 -2.95 -4.55
C VAL A 110 9.06 -2.81 -3.69
N MET A 111 8.02 -3.58 -3.99
CA MET A 111 6.90 -3.77 -3.08
C MET A 111 6.43 -5.22 -3.10
N ASN A 112 6.01 -5.72 -1.95
CA ASN A 112 5.51 -7.08 -1.78
C ASN A 112 4.05 -7.02 -1.36
N ARG A 113 3.23 -7.87 -1.96
CA ARG A 113 1.82 -7.98 -1.60
C ARG A 113 1.71 -8.51 -0.19
N GLU A 114 0.76 -7.97 0.56
CA GLU A 114 0.29 -8.64 1.77
C GLU A 114 -0.35 -9.97 1.38
N ILE A 115 0.15 -11.05 1.97
CA ILE A 115 -0.37 -12.39 1.77
C ILE A 115 -0.77 -12.88 3.16
N PHE A 116 -2.04 -13.19 3.33
CA PHE A 116 -2.49 -13.96 4.48
C PHE A 116 -2.58 -15.42 4.04
N SER A 117 -1.95 -16.33 4.78
CA SER A 117 -2.28 -17.74 4.63
C SER A 117 -3.66 -18.01 5.24
N ALA A 118 -4.39 -19.00 4.72
CA ALA A 118 -5.68 -19.40 5.29
C ALA A 118 -5.53 -19.83 6.77
N GLU A 119 -4.37 -20.39 7.12
CA GLU A 119 -4.04 -20.79 8.50
C GLU A 119 -3.85 -19.58 9.42
N GLU A 120 -3.15 -18.53 8.96
CA GLU A 120 -3.03 -17.27 9.72
C GLU A 120 -4.39 -16.55 9.89
N LEU A 121 -5.26 -16.60 8.88
CA LEU A 121 -6.61 -16.04 8.98
C LEU A 121 -7.48 -16.83 9.97
N ASP A 122 -7.38 -18.15 9.96
CA ASP A 122 -8.10 -19.02 10.90
C ASP A 122 -7.59 -18.83 12.34
N GLU A 123 -6.28 -18.64 12.53
CA GLU A 123 -5.67 -18.31 13.83
C GLU A 123 -6.09 -16.93 14.34
N GLU A 124 -6.06 -15.90 13.48
CA GLU A 124 -6.51 -14.55 13.85
C GLU A 124 -8.01 -14.54 14.22
N ALA A 125 -8.85 -15.22 13.43
CA ALA A 125 -10.28 -15.36 13.72
C ALA A 125 -10.54 -16.09 15.04
N ALA A 126 -9.77 -17.13 15.34
CA ALA A 126 -9.88 -17.85 16.61
C ALA A 126 -9.46 -16.99 17.81
N VAL A 127 -8.41 -16.18 17.66
CA VAL A 127 -7.94 -15.25 18.71
C VAL A 127 -8.97 -14.14 18.97
N ASP A 128 -9.56 -13.57 17.93
CA ASP A 128 -10.63 -12.57 18.06
C ASP A 128 -11.88 -13.15 18.73
N GLU A 129 -12.26 -14.40 18.42
CA GLU A 129 -13.38 -15.10 19.07
C GLU A 129 -13.08 -15.39 20.55
N GLU A 130 -11.86 -15.81 20.89
CA GLU A 130 -11.44 -16.06 22.27
C GLU A 130 -11.40 -14.76 23.10
N LEU A 131 -10.92 -13.65 22.51
CA LEU A 131 -10.96 -12.32 23.15
C LEU A 131 -12.40 -11.87 23.44
N LEU A 132 -13.33 -12.15 22.52
CA LEU A 132 -14.75 -11.82 22.67
C LEU A 132 -15.43 -12.67 23.75
N ILE A 133 -15.00 -13.92 23.92
CA ILE A 133 -15.45 -14.80 25.01
C ILE A 133 -14.90 -14.32 26.37
N GLU A 134 -13.62 -13.95 26.43
CA GLU A 134 -12.96 -13.47 27.66
C GLU A 134 -13.49 -12.10 28.13
N LEU A 135 -13.93 -11.23 27.21
CA LEU A 135 -14.50 -9.92 27.56
C LEU A 135 -15.92 -9.99 28.12
N GLY A 136 -16.63 -11.12 27.95
CA GLY A 136 -18.00 -11.32 28.42
C GLY A 136 -19.04 -10.38 27.80
N ASP A 137 -20.30 -10.81 27.76
CA ASP A 137 -21.40 -9.95 27.32
C ASP A 137 -21.49 -8.73 28.26
N PRO A 138 -21.40 -7.47 27.77
CA PRO A 138 -21.47 -6.31 28.64
C PRO A 138 -22.77 -6.35 29.43
N ALA A 139 -22.66 -6.30 30.76
CA ALA A 139 -23.81 -6.32 31.65
C ALA A 139 -24.88 -5.32 31.17
N PRO A 140 -26.15 -5.73 31.07
CA PRO A 140 -27.18 -4.86 30.52
C PRO A 140 -27.26 -3.57 31.35
N PRO A 141 -27.46 -2.40 30.69
CA PRO A 141 -27.38 -1.12 31.38
C PRO A 141 -28.45 -1.03 32.48
N ALA A 142 -28.04 -0.48 33.63
CA ALA A 142 -28.78 -0.50 34.91
C ALA A 142 -30.14 0.24 34.95
N TRP A 143 -30.68 0.69 33.82
CA TRP A 143 -31.97 1.40 33.75
C TRP A 143 -33.16 0.49 33.41
N ARG A 144 -32.97 -0.85 33.37
CA ARG A 144 -34.06 -1.84 33.24
C ARG A 144 -34.34 -2.61 34.53
N LEU A 145 -34.77 -1.89 35.57
CA LEU A 145 -35.49 -2.45 36.72
C LEU A 145 -36.80 -1.71 36.93
#